data_AF-A0A9P9ZBD6-F1
#
_entry.id   AF-A0A9P9ZBD6-F1
#
_cell.length_a   1.000
_cell.length_b   1.000
_cell.length_c   1.000
_cell.angle_alpha   90.00
_cell.angle_beta   90.00
_cell.angle_gamma   90.00
#
_symmetry.space_group_name_H-M   'P 1'
#
loop_
_entity.id
_entity.type
_entity.pdbx_description
1 polymer ?
#
loop_
_entity_poly.entity_id
_entity_poly.type
_entity_poly.pdbx_seq_one_letter_code
_entity_poly.pdbx_strand_id
1 'polypeptide(L)'
;MALRLKRGQSLCCFSVPLPQVRAFASASTSATTKLLPLLPYRLLVRPSPNRPVHAHANSAHQSGLSLHQRQTANNNDISFNNPTTQVREARSTSSAALSPIAARQPRGTCSTTIMASASASTGSPAGSDALHPKVNMPRMIYGTAWKKNRTADLVYEAIKEGFRGIDTAAMKRHYSEELTGEGIRRAIKDGIITREELYIQTKYTPHDDAFLAEPALYPTITSQVLASVTSSLRNFAHPDSEEDTSYIDCLIMHSPFPDPISTLEAWTALQSFVPHRIRSLGISNITLPELQYLVADPRVTVYPTVIQNRFRRAERRWDYELRRWCANQNSTRWKGEKRTRYQGFWTLTGNRGDWPTQKFVRELAAAVPKSTQEVEALEAAAAETEQKEADDEGNLVDGDPEGTGDLESGDEELGISLEAAWYALIVLGADVVVLNGTTSQQHMRDDLECLERVDRWRKTPQGKKVWDRCFEGFKALVGMPPS
;
A
#
# COMPACT_ATOMS: atom_id res chain seq x y z
N MET A 1 6.86 -64.00 -12.54
CA MET A 1 8.15 -64.25 -11.87
C MET A 1 8.05 -63.68 -10.47
N ALA A 2 7.87 -64.54 -9.46
CA ALA A 2 7.72 -64.16 -8.05
C ALA A 2 9.09 -64.06 -7.37
N LEU A 3 9.36 -62.99 -6.64
CA LEU A 3 10.55 -62.86 -5.76
C LEU A 3 10.10 -62.11 -4.49
N ARG A 4 9.72 -62.83 -3.42
CA ARG A 4 10.55 -63.20 -2.26
C ARG A 4 11.29 -62.03 -1.61
N LEU A 5 10.71 -61.58 -0.48
CA LEU A 5 11.34 -60.77 0.56
C LEU A 5 12.50 -61.52 1.22
N LYS A 6 13.62 -60.82 1.45
CA LYS A 6 14.65 -61.19 2.44
C LYS A 6 14.68 -60.15 3.56
N ARG A 7 14.67 -60.65 4.79
CA ARG A 7 14.90 -59.93 6.04
C ARG A 7 16.40 -59.70 6.26
N GLY A 8 16.70 -58.60 6.95
CA GLY A 8 17.85 -58.46 7.84
C GLY A 8 18.81 -57.34 7.47
N GLN A 9 18.74 -56.20 8.16
CA GLN A 9 19.75 -55.76 9.13
C GLN A 9 19.41 -54.39 9.74
N SER A 10 19.75 -54.30 11.04
CA SER A 10 19.73 -53.24 12.05
C SER A 10 19.58 -51.76 11.64
N LEU A 11 18.70 -51.04 12.34
CA LEU A 11 18.70 -49.57 12.45
C LEU A 11 19.04 -49.20 13.90
N CYS A 12 20.12 -48.44 14.08
CA CYS A 12 20.57 -47.91 15.36
C CYS A 12 19.57 -46.90 15.92
N CYS A 13 19.08 -47.15 17.13
CA CYS A 13 18.31 -46.18 17.92
C CYS A 13 19.27 -45.18 18.58
N PHE A 14 19.22 -43.91 18.17
CA PHE A 14 19.69 -42.81 19.02
C PHE A 14 18.50 -42.28 19.80
N SER A 15 18.51 -42.53 21.11
CA SER A 15 17.59 -41.95 22.09
C SER A 15 18.22 -40.65 22.61
N VAL A 16 17.52 -39.53 22.50
CA VAL A 16 17.90 -38.25 23.11
C VAL A 16 16.88 -37.93 24.21
N PRO A 17 17.30 -37.61 25.44
CA PRO A 17 16.40 -37.48 26.57
C PRO A 17 15.65 -36.14 26.57
N LEU A 18 14.37 -36.17 26.91
CA LEU A 18 13.56 -35.00 27.24
C LEU A 18 14.01 -34.40 28.59
N PRO A 19 14.13 -33.06 28.72
CA PRO A 19 14.41 -32.45 30.01
C PRO A 19 13.16 -32.47 30.91
N GLN A 20 13.33 -32.98 32.13
CA GLN A 20 12.33 -32.93 33.20
C GLN A 20 12.13 -31.48 33.67
N VAL A 21 10.91 -30.97 33.53
CA VAL A 21 10.49 -29.73 34.18
C VAL A 21 10.14 -30.05 35.64
N ARG A 22 10.93 -29.54 36.58
CA ARG A 22 10.59 -29.53 38.02
C ARG A 22 9.43 -28.57 38.25
N ALA A 23 8.30 -29.11 38.70
CA ALA A 23 7.21 -28.32 39.26
C ALA A 23 7.63 -27.78 40.64
N PHE A 24 7.66 -26.45 40.79
CA PHE A 24 7.55 -25.80 42.09
C PHE A 24 6.08 -25.47 42.31
N ALA A 25 5.45 -26.18 43.25
CA ALA A 25 4.14 -25.83 43.76
C ALA A 25 4.31 -24.84 44.93
N SER A 26 3.69 -23.67 44.83
CA SER A 26 3.26 -22.89 45.99
C SER A 26 1.79 -22.55 45.80
N ALA A 27 0.99 -22.95 46.78
CA ALA A 27 -0.46 -22.86 46.80
C ALA A 27 -0.98 -21.44 47.14
N SER A 28 -2.30 -21.29 46.96
CA SER A 28 -3.19 -20.16 47.33
C SER A 28 -3.30 -19.07 46.25
N THR A 29 -4.46 -18.72 45.67
CA THR A 29 -5.83 -18.73 46.18
C THR A 29 -6.86 -18.62 45.03
N SER A 30 -7.99 -19.31 45.21
CA SER A 30 -9.33 -19.24 44.57
C SER A 30 -9.64 -18.13 43.53
N ALA A 31 -10.11 -18.53 42.34
CA ALA A 31 -11.37 -18.05 41.77
C ALA A 31 -11.79 -18.89 40.54
N THR A 32 -13.05 -19.31 40.58
CA THR A 32 -13.76 -20.25 39.70
C THR A 32 -13.85 -19.80 38.24
N THR A 33 -13.40 -20.62 37.29
CA THR A 33 -13.77 -20.48 35.87
C THR A 33 -14.38 -21.79 35.36
N LYS A 34 -15.64 -21.71 34.92
CA LYS A 34 -16.39 -22.80 34.31
C LYS A 34 -15.74 -23.21 32.98
N LEU A 35 -15.34 -24.47 32.88
CA LEU A 35 -14.98 -25.14 31.62
C LEU A 35 -16.26 -25.47 30.84
N LEU A 36 -16.36 -24.97 29.61
CA LEU A 36 -17.28 -25.48 28.58
C LEU A 36 -16.52 -26.48 27.69
N PRO A 37 -17.14 -27.59 27.26
CA PRO A 37 -16.44 -28.70 26.61
C PRO A 37 -16.15 -28.41 25.13
N LEU A 38 -14.97 -28.86 24.69
CA LEU A 38 -14.55 -28.92 23.29
C LEU A 38 -15.38 -29.99 22.55
N LEU A 39 -16.16 -29.55 21.56
CA LEU A 39 -16.79 -30.44 20.57
C LEU A 39 -15.79 -30.76 19.44
N PRO A 40 -15.71 -32.01 18.96
CA PRO A 40 -14.84 -32.38 17.86
C PRO A 40 -15.47 -31.96 16.52
N TYR A 41 -14.79 -31.09 15.76
CA TYR A 41 -15.16 -30.80 14.38
C TYR A 41 -14.85 -32.02 13.49
N ARG A 42 -15.89 -32.70 13.02
CA ARG A 42 -15.83 -33.68 11.94
C ARG A 42 -15.59 -32.94 10.61
N LEU A 43 -14.49 -33.25 9.94
CA LEU A 43 -14.27 -32.91 8.53
C LEU A 43 -15.36 -33.55 7.66
N LEU A 44 -16.21 -32.72 7.06
CA LEU A 44 -17.04 -33.11 5.92
C LEU A 44 -16.34 -32.65 4.64
N VAL A 45 -15.58 -33.57 4.05
CA VAL A 45 -15.11 -33.43 2.66
C VAL A 45 -16.33 -33.64 1.75
N ARG A 46 -16.74 -32.60 1.02
CA ARG A 46 -17.65 -32.73 -0.13
C ARG A 46 -16.84 -32.59 -1.42
N PRO A 47 -17.01 -33.48 -2.41
CA PRO A 47 -16.35 -33.36 -3.70
C PRO A 47 -16.96 -32.21 -4.51
N SER A 48 -16.10 -31.37 -5.10
CA SER A 48 -16.49 -30.30 -6.04
C SER A 48 -16.89 -30.90 -7.39
N PRO A 49 -17.91 -30.37 -8.09
CA PRO A 49 -18.26 -30.82 -9.42
C PRO A 49 -17.30 -30.27 -10.48
N ASN A 50 -17.10 -31.09 -11.51
CA ASN A 50 -16.20 -30.93 -12.66
C ASN A 50 -16.30 -29.58 -13.38
N ARG A 51 -15.14 -29.00 -13.72
CA ARG A 51 -14.99 -28.01 -14.80
C ARG A 51 -14.77 -28.76 -16.13
N PRO A 52 -15.50 -28.46 -17.22
CA PRO A 52 -15.19 -29.04 -18.51
C PRO A 52 -13.96 -28.38 -19.14
N VAL A 53 -13.10 -29.23 -19.67
CA VAL A 53 -11.97 -28.92 -20.55
C VAL A 53 -12.55 -28.75 -21.96
N HIS A 54 -12.38 -27.58 -22.57
CA HIS A 54 -12.59 -27.43 -24.01
C HIS A 54 -11.23 -27.42 -24.72
N ALA A 55 -10.91 -28.56 -25.31
CA ALA A 55 -10.06 -28.67 -26.49
C ALA A 55 -10.98 -28.63 -27.73
N HIS A 56 -10.59 -27.92 -28.79
CA HIS A 56 -10.83 -28.24 -30.21
C HIS A 56 -10.05 -27.17 -31.02
N ALA A 57 -8.99 -27.51 -31.76
CA ALA A 57 -8.94 -28.23 -33.03
C ALA A 57 -9.35 -27.36 -34.23
N ASN A 58 -8.41 -27.26 -35.18
CA ASN A 58 -8.50 -26.62 -36.49
C ASN A 58 -9.75 -27.05 -37.28
N SER A 59 -10.38 -26.09 -37.96
CA SER A 59 -10.86 -26.30 -39.32
C SER A 59 -10.93 -24.97 -40.09
N ALA A 60 -10.42 -25.00 -41.31
CA ALA A 60 -10.60 -23.98 -42.32
C ALA A 60 -11.92 -24.24 -43.05
N HIS A 61 -12.70 -23.19 -43.33
CA HIS A 61 -13.41 -23.06 -44.60
C HIS A 61 -13.91 -21.63 -44.84
N GLN A 62 -13.69 -21.19 -46.07
CA GLN A 62 -14.09 -19.93 -46.68
C GLN A 62 -15.61 -19.80 -46.88
N SER A 63 -16.10 -18.58 -46.73
CA SER A 63 -17.14 -17.88 -47.53
C SER A 63 -17.49 -16.63 -46.71
N GLY A 64 -17.19 -15.40 -47.13
CA GLY A 64 -17.56 -14.80 -48.40
C GLY A 64 -18.88 -14.07 -48.20
N LEU A 65 -18.84 -12.77 -47.89
CA LEU A 65 -19.90 -11.78 -48.19
C LEU A 65 -19.35 -10.35 -47.94
N SER A 66 -19.40 -9.56 -49.00
CA SER A 66 -19.00 -8.16 -49.14
C SER A 66 -19.95 -7.19 -48.44
N LEU A 67 -19.48 -5.97 -48.12
CA LEU A 67 -20.23 -4.73 -48.42
C LEU A 67 -19.37 -3.45 -48.28
N HIS A 68 -19.14 -2.85 -49.46
CA HIS A 68 -19.18 -1.42 -49.80
C HIS A 68 -18.27 -0.38 -49.12
N GLN A 69 -17.26 0.01 -49.90
CA GLN A 69 -16.80 1.38 -50.16
C GLN A 69 -17.91 2.44 -50.11
N ARG A 70 -17.64 3.54 -49.39
CA ARG A 70 -17.95 4.91 -49.85
C ARG A 70 -16.79 5.83 -49.47
N GLN A 71 -16.09 6.29 -50.51
CA GLN A 71 -15.23 7.46 -50.49
C GLN A 71 -16.09 8.72 -50.49
N THR A 72 -15.71 9.71 -49.69
CA THR A 72 -15.79 11.13 -50.10
C THR A 72 -14.49 11.80 -49.74
N ALA A 73 -13.79 12.26 -50.77
CA ALA A 73 -12.56 13.03 -50.69
C ALA A 73 -12.85 14.48 -50.28
N ASN A 74 -11.89 15.11 -49.60
CA ASN A 74 -11.57 16.50 -49.88
C ASN A 74 -10.07 16.72 -49.66
N ASN A 75 -9.41 17.14 -50.74
CA ASN A 75 -8.00 17.48 -50.82
C ASN A 75 -7.72 18.82 -50.11
N ASN A 76 -6.53 18.94 -49.55
CA ASN A 76 -5.67 20.11 -49.74
C ASN A 76 -4.22 19.70 -49.48
N ASP A 77 -3.45 19.63 -50.57
CA ASP A 77 -2.01 19.43 -50.62
C ASP A 77 -1.26 20.69 -50.19
N ILE A 78 -0.22 20.53 -49.38
CA ILE A 78 1.05 21.28 -49.50
C ILE A 78 2.19 20.31 -49.17
N SER A 79 2.98 19.96 -50.19
CA SER A 79 4.25 19.22 -50.07
C SER A 79 5.40 20.15 -49.71
N PHE A 80 6.47 19.64 -49.07
CA PHE A 80 7.84 19.70 -49.62
C PHE A 80 8.82 18.79 -48.86
N ASN A 81 9.36 17.84 -49.62
CA ASN A 81 10.69 17.24 -49.68
C ASN A 81 11.50 16.89 -48.41
N ASN A 82 11.76 15.58 -48.33
CA ASN A 82 12.90 14.93 -47.70
C ASN A 82 13.99 14.68 -48.77
N PRO A 83 15.29 14.67 -48.44
CA PRO A 83 16.23 13.87 -49.20
C PRO A 83 16.97 12.85 -48.31
N THR A 84 16.86 11.61 -48.74
CA THR A 84 17.69 10.47 -48.38
C THR A 84 19.14 10.71 -48.77
N THR A 85 20.10 10.32 -47.93
CA THR A 85 21.46 9.99 -48.41
C THR A 85 22.00 8.79 -47.64
N GLN A 86 22.42 7.80 -48.41
CA GLN A 86 22.99 6.52 -47.98
C GLN A 86 24.52 6.61 -47.83
N VAL A 87 25.01 5.83 -46.85
CA VAL A 87 26.29 5.08 -46.81
C VAL A 87 27.61 5.85 -46.69
N ARG A 88 28.31 5.61 -45.57
CA ARG A 88 29.70 5.14 -45.57
C ARG A 88 30.09 4.44 -44.26
N GLU A 89 30.55 3.20 -44.41
CA GLU A 89 31.23 2.42 -43.37
C GLU A 89 32.59 3.03 -43.02
N ALA A 90 32.97 2.97 -41.75
CA ALA A 90 34.37 2.95 -41.33
C ALA A 90 34.50 2.11 -40.04
N ARG A 91 35.12 0.93 -40.18
CA ARG A 91 35.70 0.17 -39.08
C ARG A 91 36.89 0.94 -38.52
N SER A 92 37.00 1.04 -37.20
CA SER A 92 38.24 1.38 -36.51
C SER A 92 38.26 0.68 -35.15
N THR A 93 39.11 -0.34 -35.09
CA THR A 93 39.57 -1.03 -33.89
C THR A 93 40.46 -0.11 -33.05
N SER A 94 40.25 -0.02 -31.74
CA SER A 94 41.38 0.07 -30.82
C SER A 94 41.04 -0.57 -29.48
N SER A 95 41.80 -1.63 -29.21
CA SER A 95 42.05 -2.20 -27.89
C SER A 95 42.98 -1.24 -27.14
N ALA A 96 42.65 -0.92 -25.90
CA ALA A 96 43.61 -0.33 -24.96
C ALA A 96 43.52 -1.07 -23.63
N ALA A 97 44.63 -1.73 -23.31
CA ALA A 97 44.82 -2.62 -22.19
C ALA A 97 45.00 -1.88 -20.87
N LEU A 98 44.63 -2.61 -19.82
CA LEU A 98 44.86 -2.35 -18.40
C LEU A 98 46.36 -2.21 -18.08
N SER A 99 46.68 -1.33 -17.12
CA SER A 99 47.87 -1.47 -16.26
C SER A 99 47.57 -0.88 -14.87
N PRO A 100 48.06 -1.50 -13.78
CA PRO A 100 47.64 -1.20 -12.42
C PRO A 100 48.51 -0.10 -11.80
N ILE A 101 47.89 0.83 -11.07
CA ILE A 101 48.61 1.82 -10.26
C ILE A 101 48.75 1.27 -8.84
N ALA A 102 50.01 1.24 -8.40
CA ALA A 102 50.45 0.79 -7.10
C ALA A 102 50.19 1.82 -5.98
N ALA A 103 49.95 1.25 -4.79
CA ALA A 103 50.13 1.72 -3.43
C ALA A 103 50.60 3.18 -3.18
N ARG A 104 49.83 3.91 -2.37
CA ARG A 104 50.37 5.01 -1.55
C ARG A 104 49.64 5.08 -0.20
N GLN A 105 50.37 4.80 0.88
CA GLN A 105 49.98 5.14 2.24
C GLN A 105 50.20 6.63 2.52
N PRO A 106 49.55 7.17 3.56
CA PRO A 106 50.23 8.11 4.45
C PRO A 106 50.17 7.68 5.92
N ARG A 107 51.30 7.88 6.60
CA ARG A 107 51.49 7.76 8.06
C ARG A 107 51.15 9.08 8.75
N GLY A 108 50.51 8.97 9.93
CA GLY A 108 50.77 9.75 11.15
C GLY A 108 50.31 11.22 11.20
N THR A 109 49.51 11.59 12.21
CA THR A 109 50.03 11.99 13.53
C THR A 109 48.90 12.07 14.55
N CYS A 110 49.19 11.61 15.76
CA CYS A 110 48.38 11.69 16.96
C CYS A 110 48.53 13.09 17.57
N SER A 111 47.44 13.74 17.98
CA SER A 111 47.51 14.88 18.88
C SER A 111 46.47 14.71 19.99
N THR A 112 47.00 14.63 21.20
CA THR A 112 46.30 14.36 22.45
C THR A 112 45.90 15.70 23.06
N THR A 113 44.60 15.95 23.23
CA THR A 113 44.14 17.06 24.09
C THR A 113 43.28 16.52 25.22
N ILE A 114 43.77 16.86 26.40
CA ILE A 114 43.33 16.64 27.78
C ILE A 114 41.81 16.79 27.98
N MET A 115 41.23 15.78 28.63
CA MET A 115 39.89 15.79 29.24
C MET A 115 39.89 16.67 30.51
N ALA A 116 39.00 17.68 30.54
CA ALA A 116 38.59 18.33 31.77
C ALA A 116 37.23 17.76 32.21
N SER A 117 37.21 17.23 33.43
CA SER A 117 36.08 16.65 34.12
C SER A 117 35.01 17.70 34.46
N ALA A 118 33.75 17.44 34.10
CA ALA A 118 32.59 18.04 34.74
C ALA A 118 31.56 16.94 35.03
N SER A 119 31.14 16.90 36.29
CA SER A 119 30.23 16.00 36.98
C SER A 119 29.01 15.54 36.17
N ALA A 120 28.83 14.22 36.11
CA ALA A 120 27.65 13.56 35.58
C ALA A 120 26.44 13.75 36.52
N SER A 121 25.45 14.53 36.08
CA SER A 121 24.08 14.41 36.57
C SER A 121 23.39 13.28 35.81
N THR A 122 22.94 12.27 36.55
CA THR A 122 22.15 11.15 36.04
C THR A 122 20.78 11.63 35.54
N GLY A 123 20.68 11.86 34.24
CA GLY A 123 19.42 11.95 33.51
C GLY A 123 19.54 11.08 32.28
N SER A 124 18.85 9.94 32.25
CA SER A 124 18.74 9.09 31.05
C SER A 124 18.14 9.92 29.91
N PRO A 125 18.85 10.13 28.78
CA PRO A 125 18.23 10.75 27.63
C PRO A 125 17.34 9.71 26.98
N ALA A 126 16.03 9.99 26.96
CA ALA A 126 15.08 9.32 26.09
C ALA A 126 15.65 9.31 24.66
N GLY A 127 15.74 8.12 24.07
CA GLY A 127 16.28 7.91 22.73
C GLY A 127 15.60 8.83 21.73
N SER A 128 16.36 9.75 21.19
CA SER A 128 15.93 10.72 20.19
C SER A 128 15.62 10.00 18.87
N ASP A 129 14.37 10.09 18.44
CA ASP A 129 13.78 9.75 17.12
C ASP A 129 14.36 10.63 15.98
N ALA A 130 15.66 11.00 16.07
CA ALA A 130 16.26 12.14 15.39
C ALA A 130 17.02 11.80 14.10
N LEU A 131 16.94 10.56 13.60
CA LEU A 131 17.63 10.20 12.34
C LEU A 131 16.82 10.52 11.08
N HIS A 132 15.51 10.79 11.17
CA HIS A 132 14.69 11.11 10.00
C HIS A 132 13.47 11.99 10.35
N PRO A 133 13.22 13.11 9.65
CA PRO A 133 11.96 13.85 9.77
C PRO A 133 10.75 12.95 9.47
N LYS A 134 9.68 13.07 10.28
CA LYS A 134 8.46 12.26 10.19
C LYS A 134 7.65 12.58 8.92
N VAL A 135 7.83 11.81 7.84
CA VAL A 135 6.70 11.56 6.94
C VAL A 135 5.94 10.36 7.48
N ASN A 136 4.83 10.65 8.16
CA ASN A 136 3.81 9.67 8.43
C ASN A 136 3.15 9.25 7.11
N MET A 137 2.81 7.96 6.99
CA MET A 137 2.11 7.42 5.83
C MET A 137 0.88 8.28 5.44
N PRO A 138 0.82 8.83 4.23
CA PRO A 138 -0.33 9.58 3.75
C PRO A 138 -1.59 8.70 3.69
N ARG A 139 -2.77 9.33 3.85
CA ARG A 139 -4.06 8.64 3.76
C ARG A 139 -4.45 8.28 2.33
N MET A 140 -3.85 8.96 1.36
CA MET A 140 -3.97 8.69 -0.06
C MET A 140 -2.59 8.65 -0.68
N ILE A 141 -2.28 7.57 -1.41
CA ILE A 141 -0.98 7.30 -2.01
C ILE A 141 -1.16 7.18 -3.51
N TYR A 142 -0.28 7.80 -4.30
CA TYR A 142 -0.33 7.76 -5.75
C TYR A 142 0.16 6.41 -6.27
N GLY A 143 -0.74 5.61 -6.84
CA GLY A 143 -0.42 4.30 -7.42
C GLY A 143 0.06 4.42 -8.87
N THR A 144 1.18 3.79 -9.19
CA THR A 144 1.87 3.93 -10.49
C THR A 144 1.56 2.83 -11.52
N ALA A 145 0.71 1.86 -11.16
CA ALA A 145 0.34 0.75 -12.03
C ALA A 145 -0.25 1.24 -13.37
N TRP A 146 0.10 0.56 -14.46
CA TRP A 146 -0.44 0.76 -15.81
C TRP A 146 -0.17 2.13 -16.46
N LYS A 147 0.77 2.92 -15.93
CA LYS A 147 1.15 4.24 -16.48
C LYS A 147 2.15 4.15 -17.64
N LYS A 148 2.86 3.02 -17.78
CA LYS A 148 3.80 2.74 -18.88
C LYS A 148 4.84 3.87 -19.04
N ASN A 149 5.06 4.36 -20.26
CA ASN A 149 6.01 5.44 -20.55
C ASN A 149 5.63 6.80 -19.96
N ARG A 150 4.37 7.00 -19.54
CA ARG A 150 3.92 8.23 -18.87
C ARG A 150 4.22 8.26 -17.37
N THR A 151 4.83 7.20 -16.82
CA THR A 151 5.03 7.07 -15.36
C THR A 151 5.81 8.25 -14.78
N ALA A 152 6.92 8.67 -15.39
CA ALA A 152 7.73 9.77 -14.88
C ALA A 152 6.95 11.09 -14.83
N ASP A 153 6.27 11.44 -15.92
CA ASP A 153 5.48 12.67 -16.00
C ASP A 153 4.32 12.68 -15.01
N LEU A 154 3.61 11.55 -14.90
CA LEU A 154 2.48 11.43 -14.01
C LEU A 154 2.87 11.44 -12.53
N VAL A 155 4.03 10.87 -12.18
CA VAL A 155 4.56 10.92 -10.81
C VAL A 155 4.97 12.35 -10.44
N TYR A 156 5.68 13.04 -11.35
CA TYR A 156 6.05 14.43 -11.15
C TYR A 156 4.81 15.34 -10.97
N GLU A 157 3.81 15.21 -11.84
CA GLU A 157 2.56 15.98 -11.72
C GLU A 157 1.83 15.64 -10.42
N ALA A 158 1.75 14.36 -10.01
CA ALA A 158 1.12 14.00 -8.74
C ALA A 158 1.80 14.67 -7.54
N ILE A 159 3.15 14.69 -7.51
CA ILE A 159 3.90 15.37 -6.44
C ILE A 159 3.61 16.87 -6.42
N LYS A 160 3.59 17.50 -7.61
CA LYS A 160 3.27 18.92 -7.79
C LYS A 160 1.86 19.26 -7.34
N GLU A 161 0.88 18.39 -7.56
CA GLU A 161 -0.50 18.56 -7.10
C GLU A 161 -0.71 18.20 -5.62
N GLY A 162 0.34 17.80 -4.90
CA GLY A 162 0.29 17.65 -3.44
C GLY A 162 0.41 16.21 -2.92
N PHE A 163 0.53 15.19 -3.79
CA PHE A 163 0.79 13.84 -3.30
C PHE A 163 2.13 13.78 -2.57
N ARG A 164 2.13 13.11 -1.41
CA ARG A 164 3.32 12.85 -0.60
C ARG A 164 3.62 11.37 -0.43
N GLY A 165 2.82 10.51 -1.05
CA GLY A 165 3.01 9.06 -1.05
C GLY A 165 3.00 8.53 -2.46
N ILE A 166 3.99 7.69 -2.82
CA ILE A 166 4.09 7.02 -4.12
C ILE A 166 4.14 5.52 -3.91
N ASP A 167 3.24 4.78 -4.58
CA ASP A 167 3.19 3.31 -4.60
C ASP A 167 3.57 2.78 -5.99
N THR A 168 4.56 1.89 -6.01
CA THR A 168 5.06 1.21 -7.22
C THR A 168 5.39 -0.24 -6.91
N ALA A 169 6.07 -0.95 -7.81
CA ALA A 169 6.53 -2.32 -7.58
C ALA A 169 7.71 -2.67 -8.48
N ALA A 170 8.60 -3.55 -8.01
CA ALA A 170 9.54 -4.27 -8.85
C ALA A 170 8.79 -5.35 -9.65
N MET A 171 7.95 -4.91 -10.59
CA MET A 171 7.17 -5.77 -11.49
C MET A 171 7.00 -5.10 -12.85
N LYS A 172 7.87 -5.41 -13.82
CA LYS A 172 7.96 -4.65 -15.08
C LYS A 172 6.69 -4.74 -15.93
N ARG A 173 5.87 -5.77 -15.72
CA ARG A 173 4.61 -5.95 -16.46
C ARG A 173 3.64 -4.78 -16.26
N HIS A 174 3.54 -4.25 -15.03
CA HIS A 174 2.54 -3.24 -14.66
C HIS A 174 3.16 -1.93 -14.18
N TYR A 175 4.42 -1.95 -13.75
CA TYR A 175 5.09 -0.84 -13.08
C TYR A 175 6.44 -0.53 -13.73
N SER A 176 6.96 0.66 -13.46
CA SER A 176 8.33 1.04 -13.80
C SER A 176 8.92 1.84 -12.64
N GLU A 177 9.71 1.17 -11.80
CA GLU A 177 10.42 1.84 -10.70
C GLU A 177 11.42 2.87 -11.21
N GLU A 178 12.10 2.59 -12.34
CA GLU A 178 13.03 3.51 -12.98
C GLU A 178 12.36 4.84 -13.34
N LEU A 179 11.24 4.80 -14.07
CA LEU A 179 10.48 6.00 -14.41
C LEU A 179 9.81 6.63 -13.19
N THR A 180 9.44 5.84 -12.18
CA THR A 180 8.93 6.38 -10.91
C THR A 180 10.02 7.22 -10.22
N GLY A 181 11.22 6.66 -10.10
CA GLY A 181 12.39 7.35 -9.56
C GLY A 181 12.76 8.58 -10.36
N GLU A 182 12.63 8.53 -11.69
CA GLU A 182 12.87 9.68 -12.55
C GLU A 182 11.91 10.85 -12.27
N GLY A 183 10.61 10.57 -12.18
CA GLY A 183 9.61 11.60 -11.82
C GLY A 183 9.88 12.22 -10.44
N ILE A 184 10.29 11.40 -9.46
CA ILE A 184 10.67 11.87 -8.12
C ILE A 184 11.92 12.74 -8.17
N ARG A 185 12.99 12.28 -8.84
CA ARG A 185 14.24 13.05 -8.98
C ARG A 185 14.01 14.39 -9.67
N ARG A 186 13.14 14.44 -10.68
CA ARG A 186 12.75 15.69 -11.34
C ARG A 186 12.07 16.64 -10.36
N ALA A 187 11.11 16.16 -9.55
CA ALA A 187 10.43 16.99 -8.56
C ALA A 187 11.38 17.52 -7.46
N ILE A 188 12.34 16.69 -7.03
CA ILE A 188 13.39 17.11 -6.08
C ILE A 188 14.30 18.17 -6.69
N LYS A 189 14.79 17.92 -7.91
CA LYS A 189 15.66 18.85 -8.64
C LYS A 189 15.01 20.21 -8.87
N ASP A 190 13.70 20.22 -9.16
CA ASP A 190 12.93 21.45 -9.37
C ASP A 190 12.52 22.14 -8.05
N GLY A 191 12.95 21.60 -6.89
CA GLY A 191 12.72 22.19 -5.58
C GLY A 191 11.27 22.07 -5.08
N ILE A 192 10.47 21.17 -5.67
CA ILE A 192 9.06 20.98 -5.31
C ILE A 192 8.93 20.21 -3.99
N ILE A 193 9.87 19.29 -3.73
CA ILE A 193 9.83 18.38 -2.58
C ILE A 193 11.25 17.94 -2.22
N THR A 194 11.47 17.57 -0.96
CA THR A 194 12.68 16.84 -0.54
C THR A 194 12.42 15.33 -0.46
N ARG A 195 13.48 14.50 -0.41
CA ARG A 195 13.31 13.05 -0.23
C ARG A 195 12.61 12.76 1.10
N GLU A 196 12.92 13.51 2.14
CA GLU A 196 12.43 13.35 3.49
C GLU A 196 10.93 13.58 3.59
N GLU A 197 10.36 14.41 2.70
CA GLU A 197 8.93 14.74 2.61
C GLU A 197 8.10 13.73 1.79
N LEU A 198 8.74 12.70 1.22
CA LEU A 198 8.08 11.64 0.47
C LEU A 198 8.02 10.31 1.23
N TYR A 199 6.86 9.66 1.17
CA TYR A 199 6.66 8.26 1.51
C TYR A 199 6.75 7.41 0.23
N ILE A 200 7.86 6.71 0.04
CA ILE A 200 8.05 5.82 -1.11
C ILE A 200 7.78 4.38 -0.69
N GLN A 201 6.85 3.74 -1.40
CA GLN A 201 6.51 2.34 -1.21
C GLN A 201 6.66 1.55 -2.51
N THR A 202 7.41 0.45 -2.45
CA THR A 202 7.55 -0.48 -3.57
C THR A 202 7.32 -1.92 -3.11
N LYS A 203 7.36 -2.87 -4.05
CA LYS A 203 7.04 -4.28 -3.80
C LYS A 203 8.10 -5.21 -4.34
N TYR A 204 8.50 -6.18 -3.51
CA TYR A 204 9.08 -7.42 -4.00
C TYR A 204 7.97 -8.28 -4.58
N THR A 205 8.11 -8.72 -5.83
CA THR A 205 7.09 -9.53 -6.51
C THR A 205 7.56 -10.96 -6.67
N PRO A 206 7.00 -11.92 -5.90
CA PRO A 206 7.21 -13.33 -6.16
C PRO A 206 6.78 -13.69 -7.58
N HIS A 207 7.58 -14.49 -8.26
CA HIS A 207 7.23 -15.06 -9.58
C HIS A 207 6.95 -14.03 -10.68
N ASP A 208 7.50 -12.81 -10.62
CA ASP A 208 7.43 -11.92 -11.78
C ASP A 208 8.40 -12.38 -12.86
N ASP A 209 7.85 -12.98 -13.93
CA ASP A 209 8.57 -13.41 -15.13
C ASP A 209 9.45 -12.28 -15.71
N ALA A 210 9.11 -11.01 -15.47
CA ALA A 210 9.80 -9.87 -16.05
C ALA A 210 10.94 -9.30 -15.20
N PHE A 211 10.90 -9.44 -13.86
CA PHE A 211 12.06 -9.16 -12.99
C PHE A 211 13.07 -10.31 -13.07
N LEU A 212 12.57 -11.55 -13.04
CA LEU A 212 13.38 -12.76 -13.21
C LEU A 212 13.53 -13.11 -14.70
N ALA A 213 13.94 -12.14 -15.53
CA ALA A 213 14.29 -12.42 -16.92
C ALA A 213 15.40 -13.49 -17.02
N GLU A 214 16.14 -13.71 -15.92
CA GLU A 214 17.12 -14.78 -15.77
C GLU A 214 17.01 -15.43 -14.37
N PRO A 215 16.03 -16.33 -14.12
CA PRO A 215 15.88 -17.00 -12.83
C PRO A 215 17.13 -17.81 -12.45
N ALA A 216 17.91 -18.23 -13.45
CA ALA A 216 19.18 -18.92 -13.27
C ALA A 216 20.23 -18.09 -12.51
N LEU A 217 20.19 -16.75 -12.58
CA LEU A 217 21.09 -15.87 -11.82
C LEU A 217 20.75 -15.81 -10.33
N TYR A 218 19.50 -16.14 -9.96
CA TYR A 218 18.99 -16.02 -8.59
C TYR A 218 18.26 -17.31 -8.18
N PRO A 219 19.01 -18.41 -7.94
CA PRO A 219 18.44 -19.74 -7.78
C PRO A 219 17.65 -19.94 -6.49
N THR A 220 17.79 -19.05 -5.50
CA THR A 220 17.07 -19.14 -4.21
C THR A 220 16.12 -17.96 -4.04
N ILE A 221 15.03 -18.13 -3.29
CA ILE A 221 14.09 -17.04 -2.95
C ILE A 221 14.85 -15.91 -2.27
N THR A 222 15.73 -16.23 -1.34
CA THR A 222 16.61 -15.27 -0.68
C THR A 222 17.41 -14.43 -1.69
N SER A 223 18.07 -15.06 -2.67
CA SER A 223 18.84 -14.34 -3.71
C SER A 223 17.97 -13.45 -4.61
N GLN A 224 16.72 -13.85 -4.87
CA GLN A 224 15.76 -13.06 -5.64
C GLN A 224 15.30 -11.82 -4.87
N VAL A 225 15.02 -11.98 -3.57
CA VAL A 225 14.71 -10.85 -2.68
C VAL A 225 15.87 -9.86 -2.64
N LEU A 226 17.10 -10.34 -2.41
CA LEU A 226 18.31 -9.50 -2.39
C LEU A 226 18.45 -8.69 -3.69
N ALA A 227 18.29 -9.33 -4.84
CA ALA A 227 18.37 -8.68 -6.15
C ALA A 227 17.27 -7.64 -6.35
N SER A 228 16.03 -7.96 -5.98
CA SER A 228 14.89 -7.05 -6.09
C SER A 228 15.06 -5.82 -5.22
N VAL A 229 15.41 -6.00 -3.94
CA VAL A 229 15.63 -4.88 -3.03
C VAL A 229 16.79 -4.00 -3.49
N THR A 230 17.89 -4.60 -3.94
CA THR A 230 19.04 -3.85 -4.48
C THR A 230 18.65 -3.02 -5.71
N SER A 231 17.88 -3.60 -6.62
CA SER A 231 17.37 -2.89 -7.81
C SER A 231 16.46 -1.73 -7.42
N SER A 232 15.51 -1.95 -6.51
CA SER A 232 14.60 -0.91 -6.03
C SER A 232 15.34 0.24 -5.36
N LEU A 233 16.30 -0.05 -4.48
CA LEU A 233 17.12 0.96 -3.82
C LEU A 233 17.91 1.82 -4.82
N ARG A 234 18.45 1.20 -5.88
CA ARG A 234 19.12 1.91 -6.97
C ARG A 234 18.16 2.83 -7.73
N ASN A 235 16.95 2.36 -8.03
CA ASN A 235 15.95 3.15 -8.76
C ASN A 235 15.51 4.41 -8.00
N PHE A 236 15.53 4.36 -6.66
CA PHE A 236 15.17 5.48 -5.78
C PHE A 236 16.38 6.17 -5.13
N ALA A 237 17.56 6.01 -5.70
CA ALA A 237 18.75 6.67 -5.20
C ALA A 237 18.69 8.19 -5.34
N HIS A 238 19.22 8.89 -4.34
CA HIS A 238 19.30 10.34 -4.34
C HIS A 238 20.27 10.79 -5.46
N PRO A 239 19.88 11.76 -6.32
CA PRO A 239 20.67 12.13 -7.49
C PRO A 239 22.06 12.70 -7.14
N ASP A 240 22.17 13.40 -6.01
CA ASP A 240 23.37 14.17 -5.65
C ASP A 240 24.22 13.56 -4.53
N SER A 241 23.92 12.32 -4.11
CA SER A 241 24.63 11.70 -2.97
C SER A 241 25.77 10.81 -3.45
N GLU A 242 27.01 11.19 -3.16
CA GLU A 242 28.19 10.32 -3.39
C GLU A 242 28.17 9.07 -2.49
N GLU A 243 27.50 9.15 -1.34
CA GLU A 243 27.22 8.04 -0.45
C GLU A 243 25.82 7.47 -0.73
N ASP A 244 25.66 6.15 -0.83
CA ASP A 244 24.35 5.52 -1.04
C ASP A 244 23.48 5.57 0.22
N THR A 245 22.86 6.73 0.46
CA THR A 245 21.94 7.02 1.57
C THR A 245 20.47 6.67 1.25
N SER A 246 20.24 6.08 0.08
CA SER A 246 18.91 5.80 -0.47
C SER A 246 18.11 4.89 0.45
N TYR A 247 16.87 5.25 0.77
CA TYR A 247 15.99 4.42 1.58
C TYR A 247 14.59 4.33 0.98
N ILE A 248 13.85 3.31 1.38
CA ILE A 248 12.44 3.08 1.03
C ILE A 248 11.63 3.08 2.33
N ASP A 249 10.50 3.78 2.34
CA ASP A 249 9.67 3.92 3.54
C ASP A 249 8.91 2.63 3.85
N CYS A 250 8.42 1.93 2.83
CA CYS A 250 7.83 0.61 3.00
C CYS A 250 8.12 -0.31 1.82
N LEU A 251 8.58 -1.52 2.13
CA LEU A 251 8.71 -2.59 1.14
C LEU A 251 7.63 -3.64 1.39
N ILE A 252 6.80 -3.87 0.38
CA ILE A 252 5.69 -4.81 0.47
C ILE A 252 6.03 -6.12 -0.25
N MET A 253 5.78 -7.27 0.36
CA MET A 253 5.71 -8.51 -0.42
C MET A 253 4.40 -8.51 -1.22
N HIS A 254 4.49 -8.52 -2.55
CA HIS A 254 3.35 -8.26 -3.44
C HIS A 254 2.23 -9.30 -3.31
N SER A 255 2.57 -10.56 -3.01
CA SER A 255 1.65 -11.66 -2.72
C SER A 255 2.36 -12.70 -1.85
N PRO A 256 1.66 -13.52 -1.06
CA PRO A 256 2.22 -14.78 -0.56
C PRO A 256 2.65 -15.69 -1.71
N PHE A 257 3.62 -16.57 -1.44
CA PHE A 257 3.88 -17.72 -2.30
C PHE A 257 2.74 -18.74 -2.15
N PRO A 258 2.56 -19.66 -3.14
CA PRO A 258 1.56 -20.73 -3.03
C PRO A 258 1.72 -21.60 -1.78
N ASP A 259 2.96 -21.75 -1.29
CA ASP A 259 3.25 -22.45 -0.05
C ASP A 259 3.71 -21.48 1.06
N PRO A 260 3.32 -21.74 2.33
CA PRO A 260 3.68 -20.85 3.44
C PRO A 260 5.17 -20.85 3.80
N ILE A 261 5.92 -21.90 3.45
CA ILE A 261 7.34 -22.02 3.79
C ILE A 261 8.16 -21.03 2.94
N SER A 262 7.91 -20.99 1.63
CA SER A 262 8.49 -20.02 0.70
C SER A 262 8.12 -18.58 1.06
N THR A 263 6.88 -18.35 1.47
CA THR A 263 6.42 -17.05 1.99
C THR A 263 7.28 -16.60 3.17
N LEU A 264 7.54 -17.52 4.11
CA LEU A 264 8.34 -17.22 5.29
C LEU A 264 9.83 -17.08 4.97
N GLU A 265 10.38 -17.83 4.02
CA GLU A 265 11.75 -17.61 3.54
C GLU A 265 11.89 -16.20 2.96
N ALA A 266 10.98 -15.80 2.07
CA ALA A 266 10.97 -14.46 1.48
C ALA A 266 10.84 -13.38 2.57
N TRP A 267 9.92 -13.56 3.52
CA TRP A 267 9.75 -12.63 4.64
C TRP A 267 11.01 -12.51 5.50
N THR A 268 11.67 -13.63 5.78
CA THR A 268 12.93 -13.69 6.53
C THR A 268 14.05 -12.93 5.79
N ALA A 269 14.10 -13.02 4.47
CA ALA A 269 15.03 -12.23 3.67
C ALA A 269 14.68 -10.74 3.69
N LEU A 270 13.40 -10.37 3.57
CA LEU A 270 12.94 -8.98 3.58
C LEU A 270 13.24 -8.28 4.92
N GLN A 271 13.01 -8.95 6.05
CA GLN A 271 13.26 -8.36 7.38
C GLN A 271 14.74 -8.04 7.65
N SER A 272 15.67 -8.67 6.91
CA SER A 272 17.11 -8.37 7.06
C SER A 272 17.48 -6.95 6.62
N PHE A 273 16.61 -6.29 5.84
CA PHE A 273 16.78 -4.90 5.41
C PHE A 273 16.11 -3.88 6.34
N VAL A 274 15.61 -4.28 7.51
CA VAL A 274 14.93 -3.37 8.45
C VAL A 274 15.76 -3.21 9.73
N PRO A 275 15.94 -1.99 10.28
CA PRO A 275 15.44 -0.70 9.77
C PRO A 275 16.36 -0.02 8.74
N HIS A 276 17.50 -0.63 8.40
CA HIS A 276 18.53 0.00 7.57
C HIS A 276 18.19 -0.13 6.07
N ARG A 277 18.04 1.00 5.37
CA ARG A 277 17.61 1.10 3.94
C ARG A 277 16.11 0.88 3.72
N ILE A 278 15.44 0.01 4.47
CA ILE A 278 13.98 -0.16 4.44
C ILE A 278 13.41 0.16 5.83
N ARG A 279 12.50 1.14 5.92
CA ARG A 279 11.95 1.58 7.22
C ARG A 279 10.88 0.64 7.76
N SER A 280 10.02 0.10 6.91
CA SER A 280 8.98 -0.84 7.32
C SER A 280 8.66 -1.89 6.25
N LEU A 281 7.98 -2.96 6.67
CA LEU A 281 7.47 -3.99 5.77
C LEU A 281 5.96 -3.99 5.72
N GLY A 282 5.44 -4.51 4.61
CA GLY A 282 4.05 -4.88 4.44
C GLY A 282 3.87 -6.10 3.56
N ILE A 283 2.63 -6.52 3.38
CA ILE A 283 2.26 -7.65 2.53
C ILE A 283 0.95 -7.36 1.81
N SER A 284 0.85 -7.79 0.56
CA SER A 284 -0.30 -7.57 -0.30
C SER A 284 -0.90 -8.89 -0.75
N ASN A 285 -2.15 -8.85 -1.22
CA ASN A 285 -2.93 -10.01 -1.70
C ASN A 285 -2.98 -11.18 -0.70
N ILE A 286 -3.04 -10.87 0.60
CA ILE A 286 -3.04 -11.88 1.67
C ILE A 286 -4.40 -12.02 2.33
N THR A 287 -4.76 -13.23 2.75
CA THR A 287 -5.96 -13.47 3.56
C THR A 287 -5.66 -13.39 5.06
N LEU A 288 -6.69 -13.18 5.88
CA LEU A 288 -6.53 -13.16 7.34
C LEU A 288 -5.89 -14.46 7.90
N PRO A 289 -6.30 -15.67 7.50
CA PRO A 289 -5.65 -16.89 7.97
C PRO A 289 -4.17 -17.00 7.58
N GLU A 290 -3.80 -16.62 6.36
CA GLU A 290 -2.39 -16.61 5.92
C GLU A 290 -1.58 -15.58 6.70
N LEU A 291 -2.14 -14.39 6.95
CA LEU A 291 -1.48 -13.37 7.74
C LEU A 291 -1.25 -13.84 9.18
N GLN A 292 -2.28 -14.43 9.81
CA GLN A 292 -2.19 -15.00 11.15
C GLN A 292 -1.15 -16.12 11.22
N TYR A 293 -1.07 -16.96 10.18
CA TYR A 293 -0.05 -18.00 10.09
C TYR A 293 1.36 -17.40 10.02
N LEU A 294 1.58 -16.43 9.13
CA LEU A 294 2.89 -15.76 8.97
C LEU A 294 3.34 -15.13 10.29
N VAL A 295 2.48 -14.33 10.91
CA VAL A 295 2.85 -13.56 12.11
C VAL A 295 2.92 -14.39 13.39
N ALA A 296 2.41 -15.62 13.38
CA ALA A 296 2.55 -16.55 14.50
C ALA A 296 3.91 -17.27 14.51
N ASP A 297 4.65 -17.28 13.40
CA ASP A 297 5.95 -17.94 13.33
C ASP A 297 7.00 -17.14 14.13
N PRO A 298 7.74 -17.77 15.07
CA PRO A 298 8.71 -17.08 15.92
C PRO A 298 9.89 -16.47 15.16
N ARG A 299 10.12 -16.83 13.90
CA ARG A 299 11.16 -16.22 13.05
C ARG A 299 10.75 -14.84 12.54
N VAL A 300 9.47 -14.51 12.54
CA VAL A 300 8.96 -13.20 12.13
C VAL A 300 9.20 -12.19 13.26
N THR A 301 10.30 -11.47 13.17
CA THR A 301 10.68 -10.46 14.17
C THR A 301 10.28 -9.04 13.77
N VAL A 302 10.08 -8.81 12.46
CA VAL A 302 9.56 -7.57 11.88
C VAL A 302 8.13 -7.81 11.42
N TYR A 303 7.18 -7.16 12.09
CA TYR A 303 5.75 -7.33 11.83
C TYR A 303 5.31 -6.52 10.61
N PRO A 304 4.36 -7.02 9.79
CA PRO A 304 3.79 -6.21 8.71
C PRO A 304 3.06 -4.98 9.25
N THR A 305 3.57 -3.80 8.93
CA THR A 305 2.96 -2.51 9.25
C THR A 305 1.89 -2.11 8.23
N VAL A 306 1.92 -2.72 7.04
CA VAL A 306 0.97 -2.49 5.95
C VAL A 306 0.38 -3.80 5.46
N ILE A 307 -0.94 -3.84 5.32
CA ILE A 307 -1.67 -4.88 4.58
C ILE A 307 -2.34 -4.20 3.39
N GLN A 308 -1.96 -4.56 2.17
CA GLN A 308 -2.46 -3.92 0.96
C GLN A 308 -3.31 -4.88 0.12
N ASN A 309 -4.63 -4.71 0.07
CA ASN A 309 -5.54 -5.63 -0.62
C ASN A 309 -6.54 -4.91 -1.53
N ARG A 310 -7.19 -5.67 -2.41
CA ARG A 310 -8.30 -5.18 -3.23
C ARG A 310 -9.46 -4.77 -2.31
N PHE A 311 -9.85 -3.51 -2.36
CA PHE A 311 -11.03 -3.04 -1.66
C PHE A 311 -12.24 -3.19 -2.58
N ARG A 312 -12.90 -4.36 -2.62
CA ARG A 312 -14.09 -4.56 -3.45
C ARG A 312 -15.10 -5.56 -2.89
N ARG A 313 -16.37 -5.42 -3.27
CA ARG A 313 -17.48 -6.31 -2.81
C ARG A 313 -17.18 -7.79 -2.98
N ALA A 314 -16.77 -8.17 -4.19
CA ALA A 314 -16.49 -9.56 -4.54
C ALA A 314 -15.29 -10.15 -3.77
N GLU A 315 -14.45 -9.31 -3.16
CA GLU A 315 -13.32 -9.72 -2.35
C GLU A 315 -13.74 -9.74 -0.88
N ARG A 316 -14.22 -10.90 -0.40
CA ARG A 316 -14.54 -11.16 1.02
C ARG A 316 -15.38 -10.05 1.68
N ARG A 317 -16.29 -9.41 0.93
CA ARG A 317 -17.11 -8.26 1.36
C ARG A 317 -16.25 -7.07 1.82
N TRP A 318 -15.47 -6.49 0.90
CA TRP A 318 -14.54 -5.39 1.19
C TRP A 318 -13.53 -5.71 2.29
N ASP A 319 -13.15 -6.99 2.35
CA ASP A 319 -12.14 -7.54 3.26
C ASP A 319 -12.33 -7.14 4.74
N TYR A 320 -13.60 -7.06 5.18
CA TYR A 320 -13.97 -6.49 6.48
C TYR A 320 -13.24 -7.15 7.65
N GLU A 321 -13.16 -8.48 7.71
CA GLU A 321 -12.49 -9.18 8.82
C GLU A 321 -10.99 -8.86 8.90
N LEU A 322 -10.32 -8.72 7.75
CA LEU A 322 -8.91 -8.36 7.71
C LEU A 322 -8.71 -6.89 8.11
N ARG A 323 -9.57 -5.98 7.63
CA ARG A 323 -9.57 -4.57 8.05
C ARG A 323 -9.77 -4.44 9.56
N ARG A 324 -10.75 -5.17 10.12
CA ARG A 324 -11.03 -5.21 11.55
C ARG A 324 -9.83 -5.72 12.34
N TRP A 325 -9.16 -6.76 11.85
CA TRP A 325 -7.94 -7.28 12.47
C TRP A 325 -6.80 -6.25 12.44
N CYS A 326 -6.63 -5.49 11.36
CA CYS A 326 -5.66 -4.39 11.28
C CYS A 326 -6.03 -3.23 12.23
N ALA A 327 -7.32 -2.96 12.40
CA ALA A 327 -7.80 -1.88 13.25
C ALA A 327 -7.65 -2.19 14.76
N ASN A 328 -7.74 -3.47 15.14
CA ASN A 328 -7.69 -3.88 16.53
C ASN A 328 -6.27 -3.75 17.11
N GLN A 329 -6.14 -2.93 18.15
CA GLN A 329 -4.86 -2.65 18.81
C GLN A 329 -4.27 -3.88 19.53
N ASN A 330 -5.10 -4.84 19.90
CA ASN A 330 -4.65 -6.07 20.56
C ASN A 330 -4.09 -7.10 19.58
N SER A 331 -4.50 -7.07 18.30
CA SER A 331 -3.93 -7.90 17.23
C SER A 331 -2.74 -7.28 16.51
N THR A 332 -2.45 -6.00 16.78
CA THR A 332 -1.41 -5.22 16.11
C THR A 332 -0.32 -4.69 17.04
N ARG A 333 -0.39 -4.96 18.35
CA ARG A 333 0.69 -4.65 19.30
C ARG A 333 1.78 -5.72 19.24
N TRP A 334 2.73 -5.58 18.32
CA TRP A 334 4.04 -6.20 18.48
C TRP A 334 4.94 -5.27 19.29
N LYS A 335 5.43 -5.73 20.45
CA LYS A 335 6.33 -4.97 21.35
C LYS A 335 5.85 -3.56 21.76
N GLY A 336 4.54 -3.34 21.81
CA GLY A 336 3.96 -2.07 22.28
C GLY A 336 3.94 -0.94 21.24
N GLU A 337 4.44 -1.14 20.01
CA GLU A 337 4.55 -0.11 18.99
C GLU A 337 3.76 -0.42 17.71
N LYS A 338 2.95 0.57 17.31
CA LYS A 338 2.31 0.84 16.00
C LYS A 338 1.28 -0.17 15.46
N ARG A 339 0.12 0.39 15.11
CA ARG A 339 -1.05 -0.23 14.47
C ARG A 339 -0.78 -0.54 13.00
N THR A 340 -1.04 -1.78 12.56
CA THR A 340 -1.02 -2.15 11.14
C THR A 340 -2.05 -1.34 10.35
N ARG A 341 -1.65 -0.77 9.23
CA ARG A 341 -2.51 0.02 8.34
C ARG A 341 -3.02 -0.85 7.19
N TYR A 342 -4.33 -0.82 6.97
CA TYR A 342 -4.91 -1.42 5.78
C TYR A 342 -4.88 -0.43 4.62
N GLN A 343 -4.37 -0.87 3.48
CA GLN A 343 -4.32 -0.13 2.23
C GLN A 343 -5.24 -0.77 1.19
N GLY A 344 -6.14 0.01 0.60
CA GLY A 344 -7.08 -0.43 -0.42
C GLY A 344 -6.68 0.01 -1.83
N PHE A 345 -6.60 -0.93 -2.77
CA PHE A 345 -6.53 -0.63 -4.21
C PHE A 345 -7.78 -1.13 -4.95
N TRP A 346 -8.00 -0.61 -6.16
CA TRP A 346 -9.24 -0.81 -6.94
C TRP A 346 -10.50 -0.28 -6.23
N THR A 347 -10.36 0.75 -5.41
CA THR A 347 -11.46 1.36 -4.63
C THR A 347 -12.57 1.89 -5.53
N LEU A 348 -12.25 2.51 -6.67
CA LEU A 348 -13.23 2.98 -7.65
C LEU A 348 -13.54 1.93 -8.72
N THR A 349 -12.53 1.53 -9.49
CA THR A 349 -12.70 0.65 -10.66
C THR A 349 -13.22 -0.74 -10.30
N GLY A 350 -12.87 -1.25 -9.13
CA GLY A 350 -13.36 -2.53 -8.60
C GLY A 350 -14.81 -2.48 -8.09
N ASN A 351 -15.40 -1.29 -7.96
CA ASN A 351 -16.71 -1.06 -7.34
C ASN A 351 -17.63 -0.18 -8.20
N ARG A 352 -17.41 -0.13 -9.53
CA ARG A 352 -18.22 0.72 -10.44
C ARG A 352 -19.72 0.46 -10.39
N GLY A 353 -20.14 -0.74 -9.99
CA GLY A 353 -21.56 -1.08 -9.82
C GLY A 353 -22.12 -0.74 -8.43
N ASP A 354 -21.28 -0.38 -7.47
CA ASP A 354 -21.67 -0.19 -6.07
C ASP A 354 -21.81 1.30 -5.73
N TRP A 355 -20.72 2.07 -5.74
CA TRP A 355 -20.72 3.44 -5.19
C TRP A 355 -21.62 4.46 -5.92
N PRO A 356 -21.77 4.47 -7.27
CA PRO A 356 -22.57 5.50 -7.93
C PRO A 356 -24.07 5.36 -7.68
N THR A 357 -24.52 4.18 -7.24
CA THR A 357 -25.94 3.85 -7.03
C THR A 357 -26.38 4.05 -5.58
N GLN A 358 -25.46 4.30 -4.66
CA GLN A 358 -25.79 4.45 -3.24
C GLN A 358 -26.38 5.83 -2.94
N LYS A 359 -27.55 5.86 -2.29
CA LYS A 359 -28.19 7.10 -1.82
C LYS A 359 -27.24 7.91 -0.94
N PHE A 360 -26.54 7.26 -0.01
CA PHE A 360 -25.61 7.93 0.91
C PHE A 360 -24.37 8.54 0.22
N VAL A 361 -23.94 8.01 -0.92
CA VAL A 361 -22.83 8.62 -1.68
C VAL A 361 -23.30 9.90 -2.37
N ARG A 362 -24.50 9.88 -2.94
CA ARG A 362 -25.11 11.04 -3.59
C ARG A 362 -25.48 12.14 -2.58
N GLU A 363 -26.06 11.76 -1.45
CA GLU A 363 -26.37 12.68 -0.34
C GLU A 363 -25.10 13.36 0.17
N LEU A 364 -24.03 12.59 0.42
CA LEU A 364 -22.75 13.16 0.83
C LEU A 364 -22.18 14.09 -0.24
N ALA A 365 -22.22 13.68 -1.51
CA ALA A 365 -21.69 14.47 -2.61
C ALA A 365 -22.42 15.81 -2.82
N ALA A 366 -23.73 15.84 -2.60
CA ALA A 366 -24.55 17.05 -2.68
C ALA A 366 -24.34 17.97 -1.46
N ALA A 367 -24.20 17.40 -0.26
CA ALA A 367 -24.18 18.16 0.98
C ALA A 367 -22.83 18.83 1.33
N VAL A 368 -21.72 18.29 0.83
CA VAL A 368 -20.39 18.86 1.09
C VAL A 368 -20.29 20.24 0.42
N PRO A 369 -19.84 21.30 1.09
CA PRO A 369 -19.72 22.63 0.49
C PRO A 369 -18.78 22.63 -0.72
N LYS A 370 -19.02 23.49 -1.71
CA LYS A 370 -18.32 23.50 -3.01
C LYS A 370 -16.89 24.02 -2.95
N SER A 371 -16.56 24.76 -1.90
CA SER A 371 -15.25 25.39 -1.72
C SER A 371 -14.77 25.31 -0.26
N THR A 372 -13.45 25.40 -0.06
CA THR A 372 -12.86 25.47 1.28
C THR A 372 -13.32 26.71 2.04
N GLN A 373 -13.57 27.81 1.33
CA GLN A 373 -14.08 29.07 1.91
C GLN A 373 -15.48 28.92 2.50
N GLU A 374 -16.36 28.16 1.84
CA GLU A 374 -17.67 27.83 2.40
C GLU A 374 -17.56 26.97 3.67
N VAL A 375 -16.61 26.01 3.70
CA VAL A 375 -16.35 25.22 4.91
C VAL A 375 -15.88 26.12 6.06
N GLU A 376 -14.95 27.03 5.78
CA GLU A 376 -14.42 28.00 6.77
C GLU A 376 -15.50 28.92 7.32
N ALA A 377 -16.42 29.39 6.48
CA ALA A 377 -17.56 30.20 6.90
C ALA A 377 -18.49 29.42 7.84
N LEU A 378 -18.75 28.14 7.57
CA LEU A 378 -19.56 27.27 8.42
C LEU A 378 -18.86 26.95 9.76
N GLU A 379 -17.54 26.75 9.75
CA GLU A 379 -16.75 26.57 10.97
C GLU A 379 -16.78 27.83 11.85
N ALA A 380 -16.64 29.01 11.26
CA ALA A 380 -16.72 30.28 11.97
C ALA A 380 -18.12 30.51 12.59
N ALA A 381 -19.19 30.26 11.82
CA ALA A 381 -20.56 30.38 12.32
C ALA A 381 -20.85 29.40 13.48
N ALA A 382 -20.31 28.18 13.43
CA ALA A 382 -20.44 27.20 14.51
C ALA A 382 -19.73 27.68 15.79
N ALA A 383 -18.51 28.21 15.66
CA ALA A 383 -17.75 28.73 16.80
C ALA A 383 -18.43 29.95 17.47
N GLU A 384 -19.03 30.84 16.68
CA GLU A 384 -19.82 31.96 17.22
C GLU A 384 -21.08 31.50 17.98
N THR A 385 -21.70 30.41 17.54
CA THR A 385 -22.89 29.85 18.19
C THR A 385 -22.52 29.18 19.51
N GLU A 386 -21.45 28.38 19.54
CA GLU A 386 -20.94 27.77 20.78
C GLU A 386 -20.52 28.83 21.81
N GLN A 387 -19.92 29.94 21.36
CA GLN A 387 -19.56 31.04 22.26
C GLN A 387 -20.80 31.73 22.83
N LYS A 388 -21.85 31.96 22.02
CA LYS A 388 -23.12 32.53 22.50
C LYS A 388 -23.86 31.61 23.46
N GLU A 389 -23.87 30.29 23.21
CA GLU A 389 -24.47 29.31 24.12
C GLU A 389 -23.70 29.19 25.44
N ALA A 390 -22.36 29.34 25.41
CA ALA A 390 -21.54 29.41 26.62
C ALA A 390 -21.71 30.72 27.40
N ASP A 391 -21.98 31.83 26.69
CA ASP A 391 -22.23 33.14 27.30
C ASP A 391 -23.67 33.28 27.86
N ASP A 392 -24.60 32.40 27.45
CA ASP A 392 -26.04 32.42 27.80
C ASP A 392 -26.46 31.23 28.68
N GLU A 393 -25.57 30.70 29.54
CA GLU A 393 -25.92 29.76 30.63
C GLU A 393 -26.89 30.41 31.63
N GLY A 394 -28.16 30.53 31.23
CA GLY A 394 -29.21 31.21 31.98
C GLY A 394 -30.64 31.00 31.50
N ASN A 395 -30.89 30.37 30.34
CA ASN A 395 -32.27 30.01 29.99
C ASN A 395 -32.36 28.86 28.97
N LEU A 396 -32.74 27.68 29.44
CA LEU A 396 -33.10 26.53 28.60
C LEU A 396 -34.51 26.73 28.04
N VAL A 397 -34.65 26.76 26.72
CA VAL A 397 -35.92 26.52 26.02
C VAL A 397 -35.68 25.43 24.98
N ASP A 398 -36.26 24.26 25.24
CA ASP A 398 -36.29 23.14 24.30
C ASP A 398 -37.15 23.50 23.09
N GLY A 399 -36.52 23.52 21.91
CA GLY A 399 -37.19 23.61 20.63
C GLY A 399 -36.66 22.54 19.67
N ASP A 400 -37.46 21.50 19.44
CA ASP A 400 -37.22 20.53 18.38
C ASP A 400 -37.37 21.18 17.00
N PRO A 401 -36.42 21.01 16.06
CA PRO A 401 -36.69 21.23 14.66
C PRO A 401 -37.02 19.89 14.00
N GLU A 402 -38.31 19.65 13.79
CA GLU A 402 -38.80 18.71 12.78
C GLU A 402 -38.50 19.26 11.38
N GLY A 403 -37.96 18.41 10.52
CA GLY A 403 -37.67 18.76 9.13
C GLY A 403 -36.95 17.64 8.38
N THR A 404 -37.60 16.49 8.20
CA THR A 404 -37.16 15.49 7.23
C THR A 404 -37.67 15.89 5.85
N GLY A 405 -36.89 16.72 5.16
CA GLY A 405 -37.09 16.96 3.73
C GLY A 405 -36.59 15.75 2.94
N ASP A 406 -37.51 15.02 2.33
CA ASP A 406 -37.17 14.06 1.30
C ASP A 406 -36.58 14.81 0.10
N LEU A 407 -35.27 14.63 -0.13
CA LEU A 407 -34.58 15.18 -1.28
C LEU A 407 -35.06 14.45 -2.55
N GLU A 408 -35.98 15.10 -3.26
CA GLU A 408 -36.39 14.71 -4.61
C GLU A 408 -35.23 14.87 -5.60
N SER A 409 -35.19 13.96 -6.57
CA SER A 409 -34.14 13.80 -7.58
C SER A 409 -34.16 14.92 -8.64
N GLY A 410 -33.74 16.12 -8.26
CA GLY A 410 -33.31 17.17 -9.17
C GLY A 410 -31.82 17.03 -9.52
N ASP A 411 -31.41 17.54 -10.67
CA ASP A 411 -30.00 17.75 -11.05
C ASP A 411 -29.38 18.83 -10.14
N GLU A 412 -29.24 18.55 -8.84
CA GLU A 412 -28.53 19.41 -7.91
C GLU A 412 -27.04 19.38 -8.26
N GLU A 413 -26.47 20.56 -8.44
CA GLU A 413 -25.04 20.74 -8.69
C GLU A 413 -24.26 20.25 -7.45
N LEU A 414 -23.65 19.07 -7.58
CA LEU A 414 -22.93 18.41 -6.51
C LEU A 414 -21.80 19.30 -5.96
N GLY A 415 -21.60 19.24 -4.65
CA GLY A 415 -20.51 19.92 -3.98
C GLY A 415 -19.15 19.28 -4.20
N ILE A 416 -19.13 17.95 -4.33
CA ILE A 416 -17.97 17.13 -4.71
C ILE A 416 -18.39 16.03 -5.69
N SER A 417 -17.42 15.44 -6.40
CA SER A 417 -17.71 14.26 -7.23
C SER A 417 -18.14 13.06 -6.39
N LEU A 418 -18.90 12.15 -6.99
CA LEU A 418 -19.30 10.90 -6.36
C LEU A 418 -18.09 10.02 -6.02
N GLU A 419 -17.04 10.05 -6.86
CA GLU A 419 -15.76 9.39 -6.61
C GLU A 419 -15.09 9.92 -5.33
N ALA A 420 -15.07 11.24 -5.17
CA ALA A 420 -14.45 11.86 -4.01
C ALA A 420 -15.27 11.63 -2.73
N ALA A 421 -16.61 11.63 -2.82
CA ALA A 421 -17.48 11.20 -1.72
C ALA A 421 -17.21 9.74 -1.30
N TRP A 422 -17.02 8.84 -2.27
CA TRP A 422 -16.65 7.45 -2.00
C TRP A 422 -15.26 7.34 -1.35
N TYR A 423 -14.28 8.09 -1.84
CA TYR A 423 -12.95 8.17 -1.20
C TYR A 423 -13.06 8.67 0.24
N ALA A 424 -13.85 9.71 0.51
CA ALA A 424 -14.02 10.25 1.86
C ALA A 424 -14.60 9.20 2.83
N LEU A 425 -15.62 8.45 2.44
CA LEU A 425 -16.19 7.38 3.29
C LEU A 425 -15.18 6.28 3.61
N ILE A 426 -14.37 5.87 2.62
CA ILE A 426 -13.32 4.86 2.81
C ILE A 426 -12.20 5.39 3.70
N VAL A 427 -11.71 6.58 3.41
CA VAL A 427 -10.52 7.13 4.06
C VAL A 427 -10.84 7.65 5.47
N LEU A 428 -11.87 8.48 5.59
CA LEU A 428 -12.28 9.13 6.85
C LEU A 428 -13.10 8.21 7.75
N GLY A 429 -13.97 7.39 7.16
CA GLY A 429 -14.87 6.51 7.90
C GLY A 429 -14.25 5.15 8.22
N ALA A 430 -13.75 4.43 7.20
CA ALA A 430 -13.18 3.09 7.40
C ALA A 430 -11.70 3.08 7.82
N ASP A 431 -11.06 4.24 7.91
CA ASP A 431 -9.62 4.39 8.21
C ASP A 431 -8.74 3.53 7.30
N VAL A 432 -9.08 3.53 6.00
CA VAL A 432 -8.35 2.82 4.96
C VAL A 432 -7.48 3.82 4.20
N VAL A 433 -6.20 3.52 4.07
CA VAL A 433 -5.32 4.27 3.16
C VAL A 433 -5.62 3.82 1.73
N VAL A 434 -5.84 4.76 0.79
CA VAL A 434 -6.25 4.41 -0.57
C VAL A 434 -5.13 4.61 -1.58
N LEU A 435 -5.01 3.69 -2.54
CA LEU A 435 -4.18 3.90 -3.72
C LEU A 435 -5.00 4.61 -4.80
N ASN A 436 -4.60 5.83 -5.14
CA ASN A 436 -5.17 6.61 -6.22
C ASN A 436 -4.35 6.44 -7.50
N GLY A 437 -4.97 5.89 -8.54
CA GLY A 437 -4.32 5.58 -9.81
C GLY A 437 -4.57 6.62 -10.91
N THR A 438 -5.16 7.78 -10.61
CA THR A 438 -5.61 8.75 -11.63
C THR A 438 -4.48 9.20 -12.56
N THR A 439 -4.86 9.54 -13.80
CA THR A 439 -3.97 10.11 -14.82
C THR A 439 -4.40 11.52 -15.23
N SER A 440 -5.46 12.04 -14.61
CA SER A 440 -5.95 13.42 -14.78
C SER A 440 -5.36 14.29 -13.69
N GLN A 441 -4.70 15.37 -14.08
CA GLN A 441 -4.17 16.37 -13.16
C GLN A 441 -5.28 16.97 -12.29
N GLN A 442 -6.44 17.27 -12.89
CA GLN A 442 -7.59 17.80 -12.16
C GLN A 442 -8.03 16.85 -11.05
N HIS A 443 -8.14 15.55 -11.34
CA HIS A 443 -8.50 14.56 -10.31
C HIS A 443 -7.40 14.37 -9.26
N MET A 444 -6.12 14.54 -9.59
CA MET A 444 -5.04 14.51 -8.58
C MET A 444 -5.29 15.56 -7.50
N ARG A 445 -5.64 16.78 -7.92
CA ARG A 445 -5.95 17.89 -7.02
C ARG A 445 -7.26 17.68 -6.29
N ASP A 446 -8.34 17.43 -7.03
CA ASP A 446 -9.69 17.34 -6.47
C ASP A 446 -9.82 16.21 -5.44
N ASP A 447 -9.21 15.05 -5.69
CA ASP A 447 -9.29 13.90 -4.78
C ASP A 447 -8.57 14.18 -3.44
N LEU A 448 -7.49 14.99 -3.46
CA LEU A 448 -6.78 15.41 -2.24
C LEU A 448 -7.54 16.52 -1.50
N GLU A 449 -7.95 17.57 -2.22
CA GLU A 449 -8.66 18.72 -1.64
C GLU A 449 -10.00 18.30 -1.03
N CYS A 450 -10.74 17.42 -1.71
CA CYS A 450 -12.00 16.91 -1.22
C CYS A 450 -11.85 16.19 0.13
N LEU A 451 -10.81 15.35 0.30
CA LEU A 451 -10.59 14.66 1.57
C LEU A 451 -10.39 15.64 2.73
N GLU A 452 -9.65 16.73 2.50
CA GLU A 452 -9.45 17.78 3.49
C GLU A 452 -10.75 18.54 3.80
N ARG A 453 -11.48 18.95 2.75
CA ARG A 453 -12.78 19.63 2.88
C ARG A 453 -13.78 18.79 3.66
N VAL A 454 -13.93 17.50 3.33
CA VAL A 454 -14.88 16.62 4.02
C VAL A 454 -14.44 16.40 5.47
N ASP A 455 -13.14 16.26 5.76
CA ASP A 455 -12.66 16.06 7.14
C ASP A 455 -12.89 17.28 8.05
N ARG A 456 -12.80 18.49 7.48
CA ARG A 456 -13.14 19.74 8.16
C ARG A 456 -14.65 19.88 8.33
N TRP A 457 -15.39 19.84 7.22
CA TRP A 457 -16.84 20.03 7.20
C TRP A 457 -17.61 19.06 8.10
N ARG A 458 -17.24 17.78 8.14
CA ARG A 458 -17.94 16.77 8.96
C ARG A 458 -17.81 17.02 10.48
N LYS A 459 -16.95 17.94 10.91
CA LYS A 459 -16.80 18.34 12.32
C LYS A 459 -17.75 19.48 12.69
N THR A 460 -18.31 20.19 11.71
CA THR A 460 -19.37 21.19 11.95
C THR A 460 -20.67 20.49 12.40
N PRO A 461 -21.56 21.16 13.16
CA PRO A 461 -22.82 20.55 13.61
C PRO A 461 -23.70 20.03 12.47
N GLN A 462 -23.81 20.79 11.37
CA GLN A 462 -24.57 20.39 10.18
C GLN A 462 -23.89 19.21 9.45
N GLY A 463 -22.59 19.34 9.20
CA GLY A 463 -21.83 18.31 8.48
C GLY A 463 -21.78 17.00 9.22
N LYS A 464 -21.68 17.03 10.56
CA LYS A 464 -21.70 15.84 11.41
C LYS A 464 -22.99 15.03 11.24
N LYS A 465 -24.16 15.70 11.25
CA LYS A 465 -25.47 15.03 11.09
C LYS A 465 -25.57 14.30 9.75
N VAL A 466 -25.13 14.94 8.66
CA VAL A 466 -25.16 14.32 7.32
C VAL A 466 -24.12 13.19 7.22
N TRP A 467 -22.90 13.44 7.70
CA TRP A 467 -21.82 12.47 7.72
C TRP A 467 -22.22 11.19 8.45
N ASP A 468 -22.76 11.30 9.68
CA ASP A 468 -23.13 10.15 10.49
C ASP A 468 -24.17 9.28 9.78
N ARG A 469 -25.22 9.88 9.20
CA ARG A 469 -26.24 9.14 8.41
C ARG A 469 -25.63 8.47 7.18
N CYS A 470 -24.82 9.19 6.40
CA CYS A 470 -24.20 8.64 5.20
C CYS A 470 -23.23 7.51 5.54
N PHE A 471 -22.49 7.67 6.63
CA PHE A 471 -21.54 6.69 7.12
C PHE A 471 -22.23 5.43 7.66
N GLU A 472 -23.40 5.53 8.31
CA GLU A 472 -24.20 4.34 8.64
C GLU A 472 -24.58 3.53 7.40
N GLY A 473 -25.02 4.20 6.33
CA GLY A 473 -25.30 3.56 5.04
C GLY A 473 -24.07 2.86 4.45
N PHE A 474 -22.91 3.53 4.51
CA PHE A 474 -21.64 2.95 4.08
C PHE A 474 -21.26 1.73 4.93
N LYS A 475 -21.37 1.80 6.25
CA LYS A 475 -21.05 0.68 7.15
C LYS A 475 -21.89 -0.55 6.86
N ALA A 476 -23.20 -0.35 6.65
CA ALA A 476 -24.10 -1.43 6.26
C ALA A 476 -23.66 -2.10 4.95
N LEU A 477 -23.23 -1.31 3.96
CA LEU A 477 -22.72 -1.83 2.69
C LEU A 477 -21.44 -2.65 2.88
N VAL A 478 -20.44 -2.09 3.59
CA VAL A 478 -19.10 -2.72 3.72
C VAL A 478 -18.99 -3.72 4.87
N GLY A 479 -20.10 -4.08 5.51
CA GLY A 479 -20.17 -5.09 6.56
C GLY A 479 -19.64 -4.66 7.93
N MET A 480 -19.51 -3.36 8.17
CA MET A 480 -19.14 -2.82 9.48
C MET A 480 -20.35 -2.81 10.44
N PRO A 481 -20.13 -2.95 11.76
CA PRO A 481 -21.20 -2.93 12.74
C PRO A 481 -21.84 -1.53 12.82
N PRO A 482 -23.14 -1.44 13.15
CA PRO A 482 -23.80 -0.17 13.44
C PRO A 482 -23.14 0.52 14.65
N SER A 483 -23.30 1.85 14.73
CA SER A 483 -22.67 2.68 15.78
C SER A 483 -23.35 2.48 17.13
#